data_AF-A0A260A464-F1
#
_entry.id   AF-A0A260A464-F1
#
_cell.length_a   1.000
_cell.length_b   1.000
_cell.length_c   1.000
_cell.angle_alpha   90.00
_cell.angle_beta   90.00
_cell.angle_gamma   90.00
#
_symmetry.space_group_name_H-M   'P 1'
#
loop_
_entity.id
_entity.type
_entity.pdbx_description
1 polymer ?
#
loop_
_entity_poly.entity_id
_entity_poly.type
_entity_poly.pdbx_seq_one_letter_code
_entity_poly.pdbx_strand_id
1 'polypeptide(L)'
;MTPSDLLDVAFGPDPGRFPLPAATGPRESWYRSAALAGQGRYGAADVELRRYRPDSLELESLHASTRASWLRQLGRHDRARRFDGRAVFLVGLVGPPRSRDTVEARSDALIGLAADALGTGRFELAQTLLARSEEHRQGPNGDRLWRPALRAAWVSAELAMVRGDGPTAVRHAESARALANDADSLRHSIKTDLVLAAALSCAGQTTRAHDSAVQVASAAAMHGLLPLSWAATMLCEGTGIADAGMATSADLASAIDRRGGSSID
;
A
#
# COMPACT_ATOMS: atom_id res chain seq x y z
N MET A 1 18.14 -10.50 -16.94
CA MET A 1 18.35 -10.35 -15.49
C MET A 1 17.27 -11.18 -14.83
N THR A 2 17.63 -12.23 -14.11
CA THR A 2 16.68 -12.92 -13.22
C THR A 2 16.12 -11.90 -12.23
N PRO A 3 14.81 -11.88 -11.95
CA PRO A 3 14.26 -11.09 -10.85
C PRO A 3 15.10 -11.33 -9.59
N SER A 4 15.48 -10.26 -8.89
CA SER A 4 16.10 -10.42 -7.57
C SER A 4 15.09 -11.14 -6.68
N ASP A 5 15.52 -12.15 -5.91
CA ASP A 5 14.69 -12.81 -4.91
C ASP A 5 13.93 -11.80 -4.02
N LEU A 6 14.51 -10.61 -3.77
CA LEU A 6 13.88 -9.55 -3.00
C LEU A 6 12.73 -8.86 -3.74
N LEU A 7 12.78 -8.77 -5.07
CA LEU A 7 11.68 -8.27 -5.88
C LEU A 7 10.46 -9.19 -5.74
N ASP A 8 10.66 -10.51 -5.75
CA ASP A 8 9.57 -11.48 -5.62
C ASP A 8 8.88 -11.41 -4.26
N VAL A 9 9.63 -11.16 -3.19
CA VAL A 9 9.02 -10.93 -1.86
C VAL A 9 8.33 -9.57 -1.78
N ALA A 10 8.93 -8.54 -2.36
CA ALA A 10 8.40 -7.18 -2.28
C ALA A 10 7.16 -6.98 -3.15
N PHE A 11 7.15 -7.54 -4.35
CA PHE A 11 6.23 -7.22 -5.44
C PHE A 11 5.85 -8.45 -6.28
N GLY A 12 6.11 -9.68 -5.82
CA GLY A 12 5.79 -10.92 -6.55
C GLY A 12 5.06 -11.96 -5.68
N PRO A 13 5.27 -13.26 -5.94
CA PRO A 13 4.40 -14.33 -5.43
C PRO A 13 4.74 -14.82 -4.01
N ASP A 14 5.89 -14.48 -3.45
CA ASP A 14 6.35 -15.01 -2.15
C ASP A 14 6.50 -13.93 -1.06
N PRO A 15 5.42 -13.20 -0.71
CA PRO A 15 5.52 -12.08 0.22
C PRO A 15 5.77 -12.52 1.69
N GLY A 16 5.59 -13.82 1.98
CA GLY A 16 5.76 -14.39 3.31
C GLY A 16 7.17 -14.87 3.62
N ARG A 17 8.09 -14.88 2.63
CA ARG A 17 9.47 -15.33 2.83
C ARG A 17 10.13 -14.63 4.01
N PHE A 18 10.67 -15.42 4.92
CA PHE A 18 11.49 -14.93 6.02
C PHE A 18 12.40 -16.08 6.52
N PRO A 19 13.70 -15.84 6.77
CA PRO A 19 14.44 -14.59 6.64
C PRO A 19 14.61 -14.13 5.18
N LEU A 20 14.72 -12.82 4.98
CA LEU A 20 14.94 -12.23 3.65
C LEU A 20 16.43 -12.32 3.23
N PRO A 21 16.74 -12.48 1.93
CA PRO A 21 18.11 -12.34 1.41
C PRO A 21 18.70 -10.96 1.68
N ALA A 22 20.00 -10.88 1.97
CA ALA A 22 20.65 -9.59 2.21
C ALA A 22 20.64 -8.72 0.94
N ALA A 23 20.28 -7.45 1.07
CA ALA A 23 20.39 -6.50 -0.03
C ALA A 23 21.85 -6.18 -0.35
N THR A 24 22.20 -6.16 -1.64
CA THR A 24 23.55 -5.86 -2.13
C THR A 24 23.70 -4.44 -2.69
N GLY A 25 22.61 -3.67 -2.75
CA GLY A 25 22.63 -2.28 -3.20
C GLY A 25 21.34 -1.50 -2.89
N PRO A 26 21.28 -0.22 -3.30
CA PRO A 26 20.18 0.69 -2.95
C PRO A 26 18.80 0.17 -3.33
N ARG A 27 18.63 -0.30 -4.58
CA ARG A 27 17.34 -0.80 -5.07
C ARG A 27 16.87 -2.08 -4.38
N GLU A 28 17.77 -3.01 -4.11
CA GLU A 28 17.44 -4.21 -3.35
C GLU A 28 17.08 -3.88 -1.89
N SER A 29 17.73 -2.86 -1.32
CA SER A 29 17.40 -2.39 0.02
C SER A 29 15.99 -1.80 0.09
N TRP A 30 15.57 -1.07 -0.96
CA TRP A 30 14.18 -0.64 -1.11
C TRP A 30 13.21 -1.83 -1.15
N TYR A 31 13.46 -2.83 -2.00
CA TYR A 31 12.61 -4.04 -2.06
C TYR A 31 12.54 -4.76 -0.71
N ARG A 32 13.69 -4.96 -0.07
CA ARG A 32 13.77 -5.59 1.25
C ARG A 32 13.01 -4.81 2.32
N SER A 33 13.10 -3.47 2.32
CA SER A 33 12.31 -2.62 3.22
C SER A 33 10.80 -2.74 2.94
N ALA A 34 10.38 -2.69 1.67
CA ALA A 34 8.98 -2.86 1.30
C ALA A 34 8.43 -4.25 1.71
N ALA A 35 9.21 -5.31 1.57
CA ALA A 35 8.89 -6.65 2.04
C ALA A 35 8.72 -6.69 3.58
N LEU A 36 9.70 -6.17 4.32
CA LEU A 36 9.64 -6.10 5.79
C LEU A 36 8.42 -5.32 6.29
N ALA A 37 8.13 -4.16 5.68
CA ALA A 37 6.97 -3.35 6.01
C ALA A 37 5.66 -4.09 5.70
N GLY A 38 5.58 -4.81 4.58
CA GLY A 38 4.45 -5.67 4.23
C GLY A 38 4.18 -6.77 5.26
N GLN A 39 5.22 -7.27 5.93
CA GLN A 39 5.15 -8.27 7.01
C GLN A 39 4.92 -7.64 8.40
N GLY A 40 4.74 -6.32 8.48
CA GLY A 40 4.58 -5.57 9.73
C GLY A 40 5.87 -5.42 10.54
N ARG A 41 7.05 -5.65 9.95
CA ARG A 41 8.36 -5.52 10.60
C ARG A 41 8.92 -4.10 10.42
N TYR A 42 8.14 -3.12 10.86
CA TYR A 42 8.42 -1.73 10.52
C TYR A 42 9.76 -1.22 11.05
N GLY A 43 10.19 -1.64 12.25
CA GLY A 43 11.49 -1.23 12.79
C GLY A 43 12.66 -1.73 11.93
N ALA A 44 12.56 -2.98 11.45
CA ALA A 44 13.55 -3.55 10.53
C ALA A 44 13.48 -2.89 9.14
N ALA A 45 12.28 -2.59 8.65
CA ALA A 45 12.08 -1.90 7.37
C ALA A 45 12.71 -0.50 7.37
N ASP A 46 12.59 0.22 8.47
CA ASP A 46 13.13 1.57 8.65
C ASP A 46 14.67 1.59 8.74
N VAL A 47 15.26 0.60 9.45
CA VAL A 47 16.72 0.40 9.47
C VAL A 47 17.24 0.01 8.09
N GLU A 48 16.57 -0.91 7.40
CA GLU A 48 16.97 -1.35 6.06
C GLU A 48 16.94 -0.18 5.08
N LEU A 49 15.89 0.64 5.09
CA LEU A 49 15.78 1.79 4.17
C LEU A 49 16.91 2.83 4.33
N ARG A 50 17.58 2.87 5.49
CA ARG A 50 18.76 3.72 5.75
C ARG A 50 20.09 3.05 5.43
N ARG A 51 20.10 1.74 5.19
CA ARG A 51 21.32 0.95 5.01
C ARG A 51 22.12 1.39 3.79
N TYR A 52 21.42 1.68 2.71
CA TYR A 52 22.00 2.16 1.47
C TYR A 52 21.46 3.55 1.14
N ARG A 53 22.36 4.47 0.76
CA ARG A 53 21.94 5.75 0.20
C ARG A 53 21.38 5.52 -1.20
N PRO A 54 20.21 6.08 -1.54
CA PRO A 54 19.70 6.08 -2.91
C PRO A 54 20.72 6.68 -3.87
N ASP A 55 20.81 6.11 -5.07
CA ASP A 55 21.69 6.53 -6.16
C ASP A 55 20.98 7.42 -7.21
N SER A 56 19.67 7.64 -7.05
CA SER A 56 18.86 8.55 -7.86
C SER A 56 17.78 9.26 -7.04
N LEU A 57 17.29 10.39 -7.55
CA LEU A 57 16.19 11.14 -6.95
C LEU A 57 14.87 10.34 -7.01
N GLU A 58 14.65 9.57 -8.06
CA GLU A 58 13.51 8.67 -8.20
C GLU A 58 13.51 7.60 -7.11
N LEU A 59 14.65 6.96 -6.86
CA LEU A 59 14.76 5.95 -5.83
C LEU A 59 14.63 6.57 -4.43
N GLU A 60 15.21 7.76 -4.21
CA GLU A 60 15.04 8.49 -2.96
C GLU A 60 13.57 8.88 -2.71
N SER A 61 12.85 9.27 -3.77
CA SER A 61 11.42 9.52 -3.72
C SER A 61 10.64 8.26 -3.35
N LEU A 62 10.96 7.12 -3.96
CA LEU A 62 10.33 5.83 -3.62
C LEU A 62 10.63 5.40 -2.17
N HIS A 63 11.83 5.65 -1.66
CA HIS A 63 12.14 5.45 -0.24
C HIS A 63 11.23 6.30 0.65
N ALA A 64 11.12 7.60 0.36
CA ALA A 64 10.25 8.51 1.10
C ALA A 64 8.78 8.07 1.07
N SER A 65 8.25 7.73 -0.11
CA SER A 65 6.87 7.25 -0.28
C SER A 65 6.61 5.91 0.42
N THR A 66 7.62 5.03 0.49
CA THR A 66 7.51 3.77 1.22
C THR A 66 7.40 4.03 2.73
N ARG A 67 8.24 4.93 3.27
CA ARG A 67 8.15 5.34 4.68
C ARG A 67 6.81 5.99 5.01
N ALA A 68 6.33 6.88 4.14
CA ALA A 68 5.02 7.49 4.28
C ALA A 68 3.90 6.42 4.30
N SER A 69 3.99 5.41 3.43
CA SER A 69 2.99 4.35 3.31
C SER A 69 2.79 3.56 4.59
N TRP A 70 3.85 3.16 5.29
CA TRP A 70 3.67 2.43 6.55
C TRP A 70 3.31 3.36 7.73
N LEU A 71 3.73 4.63 7.71
CA LEU A 71 3.26 5.61 8.70
C LEU A 71 1.73 5.79 8.64
N ARG A 72 1.15 5.80 7.43
CA ARG A 72 -0.32 5.78 7.25
C ARG A 72 -0.97 4.53 7.81
N GLN A 73 -0.36 3.36 7.64
CA GLN A 73 -0.89 2.11 8.22
C GLN A 73 -0.94 2.16 9.75
N LEU A 74 -0.06 2.95 10.36
CA LEU A 74 -0.03 3.22 11.80
C LEU A 74 -0.88 4.43 12.22
N GLY A 75 -1.72 4.96 11.32
CA GLY A 75 -2.58 6.13 11.56
C GLY A 75 -1.86 7.48 11.62
N ARG A 76 -0.55 7.53 11.31
CA ARG A 76 0.29 8.76 11.44
C ARG A 76 0.28 9.60 10.15
N HIS A 77 -0.90 9.97 9.66
CA HIS A 77 -1.08 10.71 8.40
C HIS A 77 -0.31 12.03 8.32
N ASP A 78 -0.26 12.81 9.41
CA ASP A 78 0.47 14.09 9.43
C ASP A 78 1.98 13.91 9.24
N ARG A 79 2.56 12.84 9.83
CA ARG A 79 3.98 12.51 9.63
C ARG A 79 4.21 11.98 8.22
N ALA A 80 3.32 11.14 7.72
CA ALA A 80 3.40 10.57 6.39
C ALA A 80 3.41 11.66 5.29
N ARG A 81 2.58 12.70 5.46
CA ARG A 81 2.52 13.88 4.59
C ARG A 81 3.87 14.56 4.40
N ARG A 82 4.71 14.62 5.43
CA ARG A 82 6.06 15.22 5.32
C ARG A 82 6.94 14.41 4.37
N PHE A 83 6.86 13.09 4.43
CA PHE A 83 7.65 12.21 3.56
C PHE A 83 7.14 12.23 2.13
N ASP A 84 5.82 12.16 1.90
CA ASP A 84 5.28 12.26 0.54
C ASP A 84 5.47 13.65 -0.07
N GLY A 85 5.47 14.71 0.75
CA GLY A 85 5.87 16.05 0.32
C GLY A 85 7.33 16.13 -0.12
N ARG A 86 8.24 15.47 0.61
CA ARG A 86 9.64 15.32 0.20
C ARG A 86 9.76 14.49 -1.09
N ALA A 87 9.00 13.41 -1.21
CA ALA A 87 8.99 12.57 -2.41
C ALA A 87 8.65 13.41 -3.65
N VAL A 88 7.56 14.19 -3.59
CA VAL A 88 7.18 15.13 -4.65
C VAL A 88 8.27 16.16 -4.94
N PHE A 89 8.90 16.73 -3.90
CA PHE A 89 9.99 17.68 -4.08
C PHE A 89 11.17 17.10 -4.86
N LEU A 90 11.56 15.85 -4.57
CA LEU A 90 12.71 15.18 -5.19
C LEU A 90 12.54 14.95 -6.70
N VAL A 91 11.36 14.54 -7.15
CA VAL A 91 11.10 14.20 -8.56
C VAL A 91 10.49 15.34 -9.38
N GLY A 92 9.99 16.38 -8.69
CA GLY A 92 9.28 17.50 -9.28
C GLY A 92 7.98 17.09 -9.98
N LEU A 93 7.09 18.05 -10.24
CA LEU A 93 5.82 17.80 -10.97
C LEU A 93 5.78 18.46 -12.35
N VAL A 94 6.81 19.23 -12.70
CA VAL A 94 6.85 20.01 -13.94
C VAL A 94 7.80 19.37 -14.94
N GLY A 95 7.45 19.48 -16.22
CA GLY A 95 8.22 18.98 -17.35
C GLY A 95 7.94 17.51 -17.68
N PRO A 96 8.16 17.10 -18.94
CA PRO A 96 7.87 15.74 -19.37
C PRO A 96 8.72 14.73 -18.58
N PRO A 97 8.15 13.57 -18.20
CA PRO A 97 8.91 12.53 -17.54
C PRO A 97 10.00 12.01 -18.48
N ARG A 98 11.22 11.89 -17.97
CA ARG A 98 12.41 11.51 -18.75
C ARG A 98 12.58 10.01 -18.89
N SER A 99 11.97 9.24 -17.98
CA SER A 99 12.08 7.79 -17.91
C SER A 99 10.84 7.17 -17.26
N ARG A 100 10.72 5.85 -17.34
CA ARG A 100 9.73 5.05 -16.60
C ARG A 100 9.86 5.24 -15.09
N ASP A 101 11.08 5.26 -14.55
CA ASP A 101 11.34 5.47 -13.11
C ASP A 101 10.84 6.85 -12.65
N THR A 102 11.00 7.89 -13.48
CA THR A 102 10.48 9.23 -13.16
C THR A 102 8.94 9.23 -13.13
N VAL A 103 8.27 8.54 -14.05
CA VAL A 103 6.79 8.41 -14.01
C VAL A 103 6.36 7.65 -12.76
N GLU A 104 6.98 6.50 -12.49
CA GLU A 104 6.64 5.68 -11.32
C GLU A 104 6.77 6.46 -10.02
N ALA A 105 7.91 7.13 -9.81
CA ALA A 105 8.17 7.86 -8.59
C ALA A 105 7.24 9.08 -8.42
N ARG A 106 6.95 9.83 -9.50
CA ARG A 106 5.99 10.95 -9.49
C ARG A 106 4.58 10.50 -9.18
N SER A 107 4.10 9.46 -9.85
CA SER A 107 2.76 8.91 -9.62
C SER A 107 2.64 8.40 -8.19
N ASP A 108 3.61 7.62 -7.71
CA ASP A 108 3.58 7.06 -6.35
C ASP A 108 3.56 8.16 -5.27
N ALA A 109 4.35 9.22 -5.44
CA ALA A 109 4.38 10.37 -4.53
C ALA A 109 3.06 11.16 -4.53
N LEU A 110 2.45 11.40 -5.70
CA LEU A 110 1.15 12.07 -5.81
C LEU A 110 0.03 11.25 -5.18
N ILE A 111 0.01 9.93 -5.42
CA ILE A 111 -0.96 9.02 -4.81
C ILE A 111 -0.76 8.96 -3.29
N GLY A 112 0.48 8.97 -2.81
CA GLY A 112 0.80 9.07 -1.38
C GLY A 112 0.22 10.34 -0.74
N LEU A 113 0.46 11.51 -1.34
CA LEU A 113 -0.15 12.77 -0.91
C LEU A 113 -1.68 12.75 -0.97
N ALA A 114 -2.26 12.08 -1.97
CA ALA A 114 -3.71 11.92 -2.06
C ALA A 114 -4.26 11.11 -0.87
N ALA A 115 -3.58 10.01 -0.51
CA ALA A 115 -3.94 9.21 0.66
C ALA A 115 -3.79 9.98 1.98
N ASP A 116 -2.77 10.84 2.10
CA ASP A 116 -2.62 11.72 3.27
C ASP A 116 -3.69 12.82 3.33
N ALA A 117 -4.06 13.38 2.17
CA ALA A 117 -5.15 14.34 2.09
C ALA A 117 -6.48 13.68 2.48
N LEU A 118 -6.75 12.47 2.00
CA LEU A 118 -7.91 11.66 2.38
C LEU A 118 -7.95 11.42 3.90
N GLY A 119 -6.86 10.90 4.48
CA GLY A 119 -6.76 10.61 5.92
C GLY A 119 -6.86 11.84 6.83
N THR A 120 -6.74 13.06 6.27
CA THR A 120 -6.90 14.33 6.98
C THR A 120 -8.17 15.10 6.57
N GLY A 121 -9.11 14.45 5.89
CA GLY A 121 -10.42 15.03 5.54
C GLY A 121 -10.42 16.01 4.35
N ARG A 122 -9.32 16.09 3.59
CA ARG A 122 -9.15 17.01 2.45
C ARG A 122 -9.49 16.34 1.13
N PHE A 123 -10.76 15.96 0.97
CA PHE A 123 -11.24 15.10 -0.12
C PHE A 123 -11.06 15.69 -1.52
N GLU A 124 -11.32 16.99 -1.71
CA GLU A 124 -11.11 17.66 -3.01
C GLU A 124 -9.63 17.67 -3.44
N LEU A 125 -8.73 17.86 -2.47
CA LEU A 125 -7.30 17.78 -2.72
C LEU A 125 -6.89 16.36 -3.10
N ALA A 126 -7.41 15.35 -2.40
CA ALA A 126 -7.18 13.94 -2.73
C ALA A 126 -7.62 13.64 -4.18
N GLN A 127 -8.82 14.07 -4.57
CA GLN A 127 -9.34 13.91 -5.92
C GLN A 127 -8.46 14.58 -6.98
N THR A 128 -8.03 15.83 -6.73
CA THR A 128 -7.16 16.59 -7.63
C THR A 128 -5.80 15.89 -7.81
N LEU A 129 -5.21 15.38 -6.73
CA LEU A 129 -3.93 14.68 -6.77
C LEU A 129 -4.02 13.33 -7.52
N LEU A 130 -5.13 12.61 -7.36
CA LEU A 130 -5.41 11.39 -8.12
C LEU A 130 -5.53 11.67 -9.62
N ALA A 131 -6.28 12.71 -10.00
CA ALA A 131 -6.42 13.13 -11.39
C ALA A 131 -5.06 13.48 -12.02
N ARG A 132 -4.24 14.28 -11.32
CA ARG A 132 -2.87 14.59 -11.78
C ARG A 132 -2.00 13.35 -11.89
N SER A 133 -2.11 12.40 -10.96
CA SER A 133 -1.35 11.16 -11.06
C SER A 133 -1.77 10.32 -12.27
N GLU A 134 -3.04 10.35 -12.68
CA GLU A 134 -3.50 9.70 -13.91
C GLU A 134 -2.89 10.38 -15.13
N GLU A 135 -3.00 11.71 -15.22
CA GLU A 135 -2.39 12.49 -16.32
C GLU A 135 -0.90 12.19 -16.49
N HIS A 136 -0.14 12.08 -15.39
CA HIS A 136 1.29 11.76 -15.46
C HIS A 136 1.59 10.35 -15.97
N ARG A 137 0.66 9.40 -15.80
CA ARG A 137 0.80 8.03 -16.32
C ARG A 137 0.39 7.90 -17.78
N GLN A 138 -0.30 8.89 -18.34
CA GLN A 138 -0.66 8.89 -19.76
C GLN A 138 0.61 9.08 -20.60
N GLY A 139 1.03 8.00 -21.28
CA GLY A 139 2.17 8.02 -22.21
C GLY A 139 3.03 6.77 -22.13
N PRO A 140 3.97 6.61 -23.07
CA PRO A 140 4.72 5.36 -23.27
C PRO A 140 5.56 4.94 -22.06
N ASN A 141 6.00 5.91 -21.25
CA ASN A 141 6.77 5.64 -20.04
C ASN A 141 5.89 5.25 -18.83
N GLY A 142 4.59 5.55 -18.88
CA GLY A 142 3.62 5.19 -17.85
C GLY A 142 2.89 3.86 -18.13
N ASP A 143 2.89 3.43 -19.39
CA ASP A 143 2.29 2.16 -19.80
C ASP A 143 2.85 0.99 -18.98
N ARG A 144 1.94 0.12 -18.51
CA ARG A 144 2.26 -1.09 -17.72
C ARG A 144 2.88 -0.80 -16.34
N LEU A 145 2.80 0.43 -15.82
CA LEU A 145 3.10 0.71 -14.40
C LEU A 145 1.93 0.27 -13.51
N TRP A 146 1.81 -1.04 -13.33
CA TRP A 146 0.69 -1.63 -12.59
C TRP A 146 0.61 -1.12 -11.14
N ARG A 147 1.74 -0.96 -10.45
CA ARG A 147 1.77 -0.65 -9.02
C ARG A 147 1.21 0.73 -8.68
N PRO A 148 1.65 1.84 -9.33
CA PRO A 148 0.98 3.13 -9.16
C PRO A 148 -0.50 3.12 -9.60
N ALA A 149 -0.85 2.47 -10.72
CA ALA A 149 -2.24 2.41 -11.17
C ALA A 149 -3.16 1.72 -10.14
N LEU A 150 -2.72 0.58 -9.61
CA LEU A 150 -3.42 -0.19 -8.59
C LEU A 150 -3.52 0.58 -7.27
N ARG A 151 -2.46 1.28 -6.85
CA ARG A 151 -2.51 2.17 -5.67
C ARG A 151 -3.47 3.34 -5.86
N ALA A 152 -3.54 3.93 -7.04
CA ALA A 152 -4.50 4.99 -7.34
C ALA A 152 -5.94 4.48 -7.23
N ALA A 153 -6.21 3.27 -7.73
CA ALA A 153 -7.53 2.65 -7.63
C ALA A 153 -7.94 2.37 -6.17
N TRP A 154 -7.02 1.95 -5.30
CA TRP A 154 -7.27 1.81 -3.87
C TRP A 154 -7.67 3.14 -3.22
N VAL A 155 -6.90 4.20 -3.43
CA VAL A 155 -7.18 5.51 -2.82
C VAL A 155 -8.47 6.11 -3.39
N SER A 156 -8.79 5.89 -4.67
CA SER A 156 -10.07 6.28 -5.27
C SER A 156 -11.26 5.51 -4.65
N ALA A 157 -11.11 4.21 -4.37
CA ALA A 157 -12.12 3.42 -3.67
C ALA A 157 -12.33 3.95 -2.25
N GLU A 158 -11.26 4.19 -1.50
CA GLU A 158 -11.31 4.79 -0.16
C GLU A 158 -11.98 6.18 -0.18
N LEU A 159 -11.67 7.01 -1.18
CA LEU A 159 -12.28 8.34 -1.34
C LEU A 159 -13.80 8.25 -1.57
N ALA A 160 -14.24 7.28 -2.36
CA ALA A 160 -15.67 7.03 -2.57
C ALA A 160 -16.34 6.52 -1.27
N MET A 161 -15.68 5.63 -0.53
CA MET A 161 -16.19 5.13 0.76
C MET A 161 -16.39 6.26 1.78
N VAL A 162 -15.40 7.14 1.97
CA VAL A 162 -15.52 8.26 2.93
C VAL A 162 -16.58 9.29 2.52
N ARG A 163 -16.95 9.33 1.24
CA ARG A 163 -18.06 10.15 0.71
C ARG A 163 -19.42 9.43 0.76
N GLY A 164 -19.47 8.18 1.23
CA GLY A 164 -20.70 7.37 1.29
C GLY A 164 -21.15 6.80 -0.05
N ASP A 165 -20.30 6.84 -1.09
CA ASP A 165 -20.61 6.33 -2.42
C ASP A 165 -20.10 4.88 -2.57
N GLY A 166 -20.82 3.94 -1.95
CA GLY A 166 -20.53 2.51 -2.01
C GLY A 166 -20.45 1.95 -3.44
N PRO A 167 -21.39 2.22 -4.34
CA PRO A 167 -21.32 1.75 -5.73
C PRO A 167 -20.04 2.20 -6.45
N THR A 168 -19.62 3.45 -6.29
CA THR A 168 -18.35 3.92 -6.89
C THR A 168 -17.13 3.31 -6.22
N ALA A 169 -17.16 3.10 -4.90
CA ALA A 169 -16.10 2.41 -4.19
C ALA A 169 -15.88 0.98 -4.73
N VAL A 170 -16.96 0.23 -4.94
CA VAL A 170 -16.90 -1.12 -5.50
C VAL A 170 -16.32 -1.12 -6.91
N ARG A 171 -16.75 -0.20 -7.79
CA ARG A 171 -16.18 -0.10 -9.15
C ARG A 171 -14.67 0.15 -9.15
N HIS A 172 -14.19 1.02 -8.27
CA HIS A 172 -12.75 1.28 -8.14
C HIS A 172 -12.00 0.06 -7.56
N ALA A 173 -12.56 -0.62 -6.57
CA ALA A 173 -11.96 -1.83 -6.00
C ALA A 173 -11.92 -2.99 -7.01
N GLU A 174 -12.95 -3.16 -7.84
CA GLU A 174 -12.96 -4.15 -8.93
C GLU A 174 -11.94 -3.81 -10.02
N SER A 175 -11.78 -2.54 -10.35
CA SER A 175 -10.73 -2.07 -11.27
C SER A 175 -9.34 -2.37 -10.71
N ALA A 176 -9.13 -2.15 -9.40
CA ALA A 176 -7.90 -2.54 -8.72
C ALA A 176 -7.66 -4.06 -8.80
N ARG A 177 -8.72 -4.87 -8.67
CA ARG A 177 -8.63 -6.33 -8.72
C ARG A 177 -8.25 -6.84 -10.11
N ALA A 178 -8.79 -6.22 -11.17
CA ALA A 178 -8.36 -6.52 -12.54
C ALA A 178 -6.85 -6.25 -12.71
N LEU A 179 -6.35 -5.11 -12.24
CA LEU A 179 -4.92 -4.77 -12.27
C LEU A 179 -4.06 -5.73 -11.43
N ALA A 180 -4.57 -6.19 -10.29
CA ALA A 180 -3.84 -7.11 -9.40
C ALA A 180 -3.64 -8.48 -10.03
N ASN A 181 -4.66 -8.98 -10.74
CA ASN A 181 -4.60 -10.27 -11.44
C ASN A 181 -3.52 -10.30 -12.53
N ASP A 182 -3.17 -9.13 -13.10
CA ASP A 182 -2.15 -9.00 -14.13
C ASP A 182 -0.72 -8.80 -13.56
N ALA A 183 -0.57 -8.58 -12.24
CA ALA A 183 0.66 -8.08 -11.62
C ALA A 183 1.50 -9.12 -10.87
N ASP A 184 1.06 -10.39 -10.80
CA ASP A 184 1.70 -11.51 -10.08
C ASP A 184 2.10 -11.23 -8.61
N SER A 185 1.56 -10.17 -8.00
CA SER A 185 1.94 -9.75 -6.65
C SER A 185 0.92 -10.16 -5.61
N LEU A 186 1.17 -11.29 -4.95
CA LEU A 186 0.22 -11.89 -4.00
C LEU A 186 -0.17 -10.94 -2.85
N ARG A 187 0.77 -10.16 -2.33
CA ARG A 187 0.46 -9.14 -1.30
C ARG A 187 -0.51 -8.07 -1.81
N HIS A 188 -0.33 -7.61 -3.05
CA HIS A 188 -1.21 -6.59 -3.62
C HIS A 188 -2.57 -7.17 -3.99
N SER A 189 -2.65 -8.44 -4.39
CA SER A 189 -3.93 -9.14 -4.56
C SER A 189 -4.69 -9.22 -3.24
N ILE A 190 -4.07 -9.72 -2.16
CA ILE A 190 -4.70 -9.80 -0.83
C ILE A 190 -5.12 -8.41 -0.32
N LYS A 191 -4.27 -7.39 -0.48
CA LYS A 191 -4.64 -6.01 -0.11
C LYS A 191 -5.80 -5.48 -0.97
N THR A 192 -5.89 -5.87 -2.23
CA THR A 192 -6.97 -5.45 -3.10
C THR A 192 -8.30 -6.08 -2.68
N ASP A 193 -8.28 -7.36 -2.32
CA ASP A 193 -9.46 -8.04 -1.79
C ASP A 193 -9.92 -7.43 -0.46
N LEU A 194 -8.99 -6.97 0.39
CA LEU A 194 -9.32 -6.20 1.59
C LEU A 194 -10.07 -4.90 1.25
N VAL A 195 -9.57 -4.14 0.27
CA VAL A 195 -10.21 -2.88 -0.18
C VAL A 195 -11.59 -3.17 -0.76
N LEU A 196 -11.74 -4.26 -1.52
CA LEU A 196 -13.04 -4.68 -2.03
C LEU A 196 -14.02 -5.08 -0.92
N ALA A 197 -13.55 -5.82 0.10
CA ALA A 197 -14.38 -6.17 1.25
C ALA A 197 -14.89 -4.90 1.98
N ALA A 198 -14.02 -3.91 2.18
CA ALA A 198 -14.41 -2.62 2.75
C ALA A 198 -15.42 -1.87 1.86
N ALA A 199 -15.22 -1.86 0.54
CA ALA A 199 -16.14 -1.23 -0.41
C ALA A 199 -17.52 -1.92 -0.44
N LEU A 200 -17.56 -3.25 -0.35
CA LEU A 200 -18.80 -4.02 -0.22
C LEU A 200 -19.54 -3.69 1.08
N SER A 201 -18.82 -3.53 2.19
CA SER A 201 -19.39 -3.09 3.46
C SER A 201 -20.01 -1.70 3.32
N CYS A 202 -19.29 -0.74 2.72
CA CYS A 202 -19.80 0.61 2.43
C CYS A 202 -21.03 0.60 1.51
N ALA A 203 -21.14 -0.37 0.61
CA ALA A 203 -22.30 -0.56 -0.27
C ALA A 203 -23.46 -1.32 0.39
N GLY A 204 -23.39 -1.62 1.69
CA GLY A 204 -24.43 -2.34 2.44
C GLY A 204 -24.47 -3.85 2.20
N GLN A 205 -23.45 -4.43 1.56
CA GLN A 205 -23.39 -5.85 1.25
C GLN A 205 -22.68 -6.63 2.38
N THR A 206 -23.21 -6.53 3.60
CA THR A 206 -22.55 -6.95 4.85
C THR A 206 -22.08 -8.41 4.84
N THR A 207 -22.91 -9.36 4.41
CA THR A 207 -22.52 -10.79 4.35
C THR A 207 -21.34 -11.01 3.40
N ARG A 208 -21.41 -10.46 2.18
CA ARG A 208 -20.31 -10.58 1.20
C ARG A 208 -19.02 -9.91 1.69
N ALA A 209 -19.15 -8.78 2.38
CA ALA A 209 -18.03 -8.07 2.98
C ALA A 209 -17.38 -8.91 4.09
N HIS A 210 -18.17 -9.51 4.97
CA HIS A 210 -17.69 -10.40 6.04
C HIS A 210 -16.98 -11.64 5.46
N ASP A 211 -17.62 -12.38 4.55
CA ASP A 211 -17.04 -13.58 3.92
C ASP A 211 -15.69 -13.25 3.25
N SER A 212 -15.64 -12.11 2.55
CA SER A 212 -14.40 -11.64 1.89
C SER A 212 -13.33 -11.26 2.91
N ALA A 213 -13.70 -10.57 3.99
CA ALA A 213 -12.77 -10.18 5.05
C ALA A 213 -12.17 -11.40 5.77
N VAL A 214 -12.97 -12.45 6.02
CA VAL A 214 -12.48 -13.73 6.60
C VAL A 214 -11.46 -14.39 5.66
N GLN A 215 -11.75 -14.44 4.36
CA GLN A 215 -10.82 -14.99 3.37
C GLN A 215 -9.51 -14.21 3.31
N VAL A 216 -9.58 -12.88 3.33
CA VAL A 216 -8.41 -12.00 3.38
C VAL A 216 -7.61 -12.23 4.65
N ALA A 217 -8.26 -12.30 5.82
CA ALA A 217 -7.59 -12.53 7.10
C ALA A 217 -6.82 -13.85 7.10
N SER A 218 -7.44 -14.92 6.60
CA SER A 218 -6.82 -16.24 6.44
C SER A 218 -5.64 -16.20 5.48
N ALA A 219 -5.82 -15.63 4.28
CA ALA A 219 -4.75 -15.50 3.28
C ALA A 219 -3.57 -14.67 3.81
N ALA A 220 -3.85 -13.52 4.44
CA ALA A 220 -2.82 -12.68 5.05
C ALA A 220 -2.06 -13.42 6.16
N ALA A 221 -2.75 -14.19 7.01
CA ALA A 221 -2.11 -14.99 8.05
C ALA A 221 -1.21 -16.09 7.47
N MET A 222 -1.69 -16.84 6.46
CA MET A 222 -0.90 -17.88 5.78
C MET A 222 0.41 -17.34 5.19
N HIS A 223 0.40 -16.10 4.70
CA HIS A 223 1.56 -15.45 4.10
C HIS A 223 2.30 -14.49 5.04
N GLY A 224 2.04 -14.52 6.35
CA GLY A 224 2.77 -13.70 7.33
C GLY A 224 2.58 -12.19 7.17
N LEU A 225 1.51 -11.75 6.49
CA LEU A 225 1.15 -10.37 6.22
C LEU A 225 0.36 -9.77 7.38
N LEU A 226 1.03 -9.66 8.53
CA LEU A 226 0.40 -9.29 9.80
C LEU A 226 -0.46 -8.00 9.75
N PRO A 227 -0.04 -6.90 9.08
CA PRO A 227 -0.88 -5.70 8.97
C PRO A 227 -2.19 -5.93 8.20
N LEU A 228 -2.18 -6.79 7.17
CA LEU A 228 -3.40 -7.10 6.40
C LEU A 228 -4.32 -8.04 7.18
N SER A 229 -3.76 -8.99 7.93
CA SER A 229 -4.53 -9.85 8.84
C SER A 229 -5.23 -8.99 9.90
N TRP A 230 -4.52 -8.05 10.51
CA TRP A 230 -5.11 -7.10 11.47
C TRP A 230 -6.27 -6.28 10.86
N ALA A 231 -6.05 -5.66 9.70
CA ALA A 231 -7.05 -4.82 9.06
C ALA A 231 -8.28 -5.62 8.61
N ALA A 232 -8.10 -6.85 8.13
CA ALA A 232 -9.20 -7.74 7.77
C ALA A 232 -10.00 -8.19 8.99
N THR A 233 -9.33 -8.55 10.09
CA THR A 233 -10.00 -8.88 11.36
C THR A 233 -10.78 -7.68 11.91
N MET A 234 -10.22 -6.46 11.89
CA MET A 234 -10.94 -5.24 12.28
C MET A 234 -12.22 -5.05 11.46
N LEU A 235 -12.16 -5.31 10.15
CA LEU A 235 -13.33 -5.25 9.28
C LEU A 235 -14.37 -6.31 9.66
N CYS A 236 -13.95 -7.55 9.89
CA CYS A 236 -14.85 -8.62 10.38
C CYS A 236 -15.54 -8.23 11.68
N GLU A 237 -14.78 -7.82 12.70
CA GLU A 237 -15.31 -7.39 14.01
C GLU A 237 -16.31 -6.23 13.86
N GLY A 238 -16.03 -5.29 12.95
CA GLY A 238 -16.94 -4.17 12.63
C GLY A 238 -18.25 -4.58 11.95
N THR A 239 -18.35 -5.75 11.34
CA THR A 239 -19.61 -6.26 10.75
C THR A 239 -20.57 -6.87 11.78
N GLY A 240 -20.13 -7.10 13.02
CA GLY A 240 -20.95 -7.69 14.08
C GLY A 240 -21.11 -9.21 14.00
N ILE A 241 -20.38 -9.88 13.11
CA ILE A 241 -20.35 -11.34 12.98
C ILE A 241 -19.04 -11.84 13.61
N ALA A 242 -19.16 -12.59 14.71
CA ALA A 242 -18.01 -13.09 15.46
C ALA A 242 -17.55 -14.46 14.95
N ASP A 243 -16.27 -14.57 14.60
CA ASP A 243 -15.62 -15.84 14.27
C ASP A 243 -14.71 -16.30 15.41
N ALA A 244 -15.19 -17.26 16.21
CA ALA A 244 -14.53 -17.73 17.44
C ALA A 244 -13.13 -18.36 17.22
N GLY A 245 -12.75 -18.65 15.97
CA GLY A 245 -11.44 -19.22 15.62
C GLY A 245 -10.41 -18.19 15.15
N MET A 246 -10.76 -16.91 15.01
CA MET A 246 -9.84 -15.87 14.54
C MET A 246 -9.08 -15.23 15.70
N ALA A 247 -7.81 -14.88 15.46
CA ALA A 247 -7.08 -13.99 16.37
C ALA A 247 -7.78 -12.63 16.43
N THR A 248 -7.84 -12.03 17.61
CA THR A 248 -8.49 -10.71 17.80
C THR A 248 -7.66 -9.61 17.15
N SER A 249 -8.31 -8.52 16.75
CA SER A 249 -7.60 -7.33 16.26
C SER A 249 -6.63 -6.76 17.29
N ALA A 250 -6.96 -6.85 18.59
CA ALA A 250 -6.11 -6.39 19.69
C ALA A 250 -4.81 -7.20 19.83
N ASP A 251 -4.88 -8.53 19.68
CA ASP A 251 -3.71 -9.41 19.72
C ASP A 251 -2.78 -9.15 18.53
N LEU A 252 -3.37 -8.96 17.34
CA LEU A 252 -2.64 -8.66 16.11
C LEU A 252 -1.97 -7.28 16.19
N ALA A 253 -2.65 -6.27 16.72
CA ALA A 253 -2.08 -4.95 16.98
C ALA A 253 -0.88 -5.03 17.94
N SER A 254 -1.03 -5.76 19.04
CA SER A 254 0.07 -6.00 20.00
C SER A 254 1.27 -6.71 19.34
N ALA A 255 1.03 -7.61 18.41
CA ALA A 255 2.08 -8.28 17.64
C ALA A 255 2.80 -7.34 16.65
N ILE A 256 2.07 -6.38 16.05
CA ILE A 256 2.64 -5.34 15.19
C ILE A 256 3.52 -4.40 16.02
N ASP A 257 3.07 -3.99 17.21
CA ASP A 257 3.82 -3.09 18.09
C ASP A 257 5.17 -3.69 18.51
N ARG A 258 5.19 -4.98 18.88
CA ARG A 258 6.44 -5.71 19.16
C ARG A 258 7.44 -5.73 18.00
N ARG A 259 6.98 -5.51 16.76
CA ARG A 259 7.80 -5.45 15.55
C ARG A 259 8.16 -4.02 15.12
N GLY A 260 7.88 -3.04 15.97
CA GLY A 260 8.20 -1.62 15.76
C GLY A 260 7.03 -0.77 15.27
N GLY A 261 5.78 -1.22 15.44
CA GLY A 261 4.59 -0.41 15.14
C GLY A 261 4.51 0.89 15.95
N SER A 262 4.97 0.87 17.21
CA SER A 262 4.91 2.02 18.11
C SER A 262 6.20 2.85 18.16
N SER A 263 7.36 2.26 17.83
CA SER A 263 8.70 2.82 18.08
C SER A 263 9.33 3.60 16.92
N ILE A 264 8.65 3.72 15.78
CA ILE A 264 9.17 4.49 14.65
C ILE A 264 8.81 5.95 14.84
N ASP A 265 9.81 6.75 15.18
CA ASP A 265 9.70 8.21 15.23
C ASP A 265 9.90 8.90 13.88
#